data_AF-A0A6A3LHU9-F1
#
_entry.id   AF-A0A6A3LHU9-F1
#
_cell.length_a   1.000
_cell.length_b   1.000
_cell.length_c   1.000
_cell.angle_alpha   90.00
_cell.angle_beta   90.00
_cell.angle_gamma   90.00
#
_symmetry.space_group_name_H-M   'P 1'
#
loop_
_entity.id
_entity.type
_entity.pdbx_description
1 polymer ?
#
loop_
_entity_poly.entity_id
_entity_poly.type
_entity_poly.pdbx_seq_one_letter_code
_entity_poly.pdbx_strand_id
1 'polypeptide(L)'
;MPCDQRASELDESNRDFKEKVAQAEAALKQSKTKNYYFEVLYKILGVARNSEAKEIKKAYRKQALEWHPDKHTDQDDAEREAVEKRFHDIAEAYEIPSN
;
A
#
# COMPACT_ATOMS: atom_id res chain seq x y z
N MET A 1 23.37 -51.97 -18.30
CA MET A 1 22.81 -50.85 -19.07
C MET A 1 22.14 -49.89 -18.09
N PRO A 2 22.77 -48.77 -17.66
CA PRO A 2 22.13 -47.78 -16.80
C PRO A 2 21.78 -46.53 -17.64
N CYS A 3 20.57 -46.48 -18.21
CA CYS A 3 20.10 -45.31 -18.97
C CYS A 3 19.05 -44.46 -18.22
N ASP A 4 18.65 -44.83 -17.01
CA ASP A 4 17.49 -44.20 -16.36
C ASP A 4 17.80 -42.99 -15.46
N GLN A 5 19.06 -42.74 -15.09
CA GLN A 5 19.34 -41.72 -14.08
C GLN A 5 19.23 -40.27 -14.59
N ARG A 6 19.38 -40.04 -15.91
CA ARG A 6 19.38 -38.69 -16.48
C ARG A 6 18.00 -38.05 -16.61
N ALA A 7 16.92 -38.86 -16.57
CA ALA A 7 15.56 -38.36 -16.71
C ALA A 7 15.04 -37.67 -15.43
N SER A 8 15.42 -38.18 -14.25
CA SER A 8 15.02 -37.60 -12.96
C SER A 8 15.73 -36.28 -12.65
N GLU A 9 17.00 -36.13 -13.03
CA GLU A 9 17.80 -34.92 -12.79
C GLU A 9 17.27 -33.70 -13.59
N LEU A 10 16.68 -33.95 -14.77
CA LEU A 10 16.09 -32.92 -15.63
C LEU A 10 14.74 -32.41 -15.11
N ASP A 11 13.97 -33.24 -14.38
CA ASP A 11 12.71 -32.83 -13.75
C ASP A 11 12.95 -32.06 -12.45
N GLU A 12 13.92 -32.53 -11.63
CA GLU A 12 14.35 -31.85 -10.40
C GLU A 12 14.89 -30.45 -10.71
N SER A 13 15.81 -30.34 -11.69
CA SER A 13 16.36 -29.04 -12.12
C SER A 13 15.29 -28.07 -12.66
N ASN A 14 14.23 -28.59 -13.30
CA ASN A 14 13.14 -27.80 -13.85
C ASN A 14 12.13 -27.36 -12.76
N ARG A 15 12.00 -28.15 -11.69
CA ARG A 15 11.19 -27.85 -10.51
C ARG A 15 11.85 -26.79 -9.64
N ASP A 16 13.16 -26.88 -9.41
CA ASP A 16 13.96 -25.84 -8.76
C ASP A 16 13.89 -24.50 -9.50
N PHE A 17 13.93 -24.54 -10.84
CA PHE A 17 13.82 -23.32 -11.65
C PHE A 17 12.42 -22.69 -11.53
N LYS A 18 11.36 -23.51 -11.58
CA LYS A 18 9.98 -23.04 -11.37
C LYS A 18 9.76 -22.47 -9.98
N GLU A 19 10.35 -23.06 -8.94
CA GLU A 19 10.21 -22.57 -7.57
C GLU A 19 10.93 -21.23 -7.38
N LYS A 20 12.14 -21.07 -7.95
CA LYS A 20 12.86 -19.79 -7.95
C LYS A 20 12.12 -18.70 -8.73
N VAL A 21 11.53 -19.04 -9.88
CA VAL A 21 10.70 -18.11 -10.67
C VAL A 21 9.45 -17.71 -9.86
N ALA A 22 8.76 -18.66 -9.24
CA ALA A 22 7.59 -18.39 -8.42
C ALA A 22 7.92 -17.54 -7.19
N GLN A 23 9.07 -17.76 -6.54
CA GLN A 23 9.53 -16.92 -5.42
C GLN A 23 9.85 -15.49 -5.87
N ALA A 24 10.51 -15.32 -7.02
CA ALA A 24 10.80 -13.99 -7.59
C ALA A 24 9.50 -13.26 -7.96
N GLU A 25 8.53 -13.96 -8.55
CA GLU A 25 7.21 -13.41 -8.87
C GLU A 25 6.40 -13.08 -7.62
N ALA A 26 6.45 -13.91 -6.57
CA ALA A 26 5.78 -13.66 -5.30
C ALA A 26 6.36 -12.43 -4.58
N ALA A 27 7.68 -12.25 -4.61
CA ALA A 27 8.34 -11.05 -4.07
C ALA A 27 7.92 -9.79 -4.83
N LEU A 28 7.86 -9.85 -6.18
CA LEU A 28 7.36 -8.74 -7.00
C LEU A 28 5.88 -8.44 -6.73
N LYS A 29 5.06 -9.46 -6.48
CA LYS A 29 3.64 -9.30 -6.15
C LYS A 29 3.44 -8.63 -4.79
N GLN A 30 4.23 -8.99 -3.78
CA GLN A 30 4.20 -8.35 -2.46
C GLN A 30 4.64 -6.88 -2.52
N SER A 31 5.63 -6.57 -3.35
CA SER A 31 6.13 -5.20 -3.54
C SER A 31 5.08 -4.28 -4.17
N LYS A 32 4.25 -4.78 -5.10
CA LYS A 32 3.23 -3.97 -5.78
C LYS A 32 2.10 -3.53 -4.85
N THR A 33 1.61 -4.42 -3.98
CA THR A 33 0.46 -4.12 -3.10
C THR A 33 0.82 -3.11 -2.02
N LYS A 34 2.00 -3.22 -1.38
CA LYS A 34 2.45 -2.27 -0.35
C LYS A 34 2.66 -0.87 -0.90
N ASN A 35 3.17 -0.76 -2.14
CA ASN A 35 3.43 0.54 -2.75
C ASN A 35 2.12 1.29 -3.07
N TYR A 36 1.06 0.58 -3.47
CA TYR A 36 -0.22 1.20 -3.81
C TYR A 36 -0.85 1.98 -2.65
N TYR A 37 -0.91 1.38 -1.45
CA TYR A 37 -1.49 2.04 -0.27
C TYR A 37 -0.67 3.27 0.15
N PHE A 38 0.65 3.16 0.09
CA PHE A 38 1.55 4.23 0.48
C PHE A 38 1.50 5.40 -0.51
N GLU A 39 1.43 5.10 -1.81
CA GLU A 39 1.25 6.10 -2.86
C GLU A 39 -0.05 6.89 -2.69
N VAL A 40 -1.17 6.21 -2.40
CA VAL A 40 -2.48 6.83 -2.21
C VAL A 40 -2.48 7.69 -0.94
N LEU A 41 -2.02 7.15 0.19
CA LEU A 41 -1.86 7.86 1.48
C LEU A 41 -1.10 9.17 1.28
N TYR A 42 0.08 9.11 0.68
CA TYR A 42 0.93 10.28 0.50
C TYR A 42 0.35 11.31 -0.44
N LYS A 43 -0.37 10.87 -1.47
CA LYS A 43 -1.06 11.75 -2.39
C LYS A 43 -2.22 12.48 -1.71
N ILE A 44 -2.93 11.82 -0.79
CA ILE A 44 -4.01 12.42 -0.01
C ILE A 44 -3.46 13.42 1.02
N LEU A 45 -2.40 13.06 1.73
CA LEU A 45 -1.72 13.93 2.70
C LEU A 45 -0.89 15.05 2.05
N GLY A 46 -0.62 14.95 0.75
CA GLY A 46 0.21 15.91 0.00
C GLY A 46 1.69 15.88 0.42
N VAL A 47 2.19 14.74 0.90
CA VAL A 47 3.57 14.58 1.36
C VAL A 47 4.38 13.74 0.38
N ALA A 48 5.71 13.86 0.43
CA ALA A 48 6.58 13.12 -0.48
C ALA A 48 6.56 11.63 -0.12
N ARG A 49 6.82 10.77 -1.12
CA ARG A 49 6.92 9.31 -0.91
C ARG A 49 8.06 8.86 0.00
N ASN A 50 8.91 9.81 0.38
CA ASN A 50 10.07 9.61 1.25
C ASN A 50 9.92 10.36 2.58
N SER A 51 8.72 10.88 2.87
CA SER A 51 8.45 11.65 4.08
C SER A 51 8.45 10.75 5.31
N GLU A 52 9.19 11.18 6.34
CA GLU A 52 9.26 10.47 7.62
C GLU A 52 7.91 10.47 8.34
N ALA A 53 7.72 9.50 9.25
CA ALA A 53 6.53 9.41 10.10
C ALA A 53 6.19 10.73 10.85
N LYS A 54 7.19 11.57 11.13
CA LYS A 54 7.02 12.91 11.71
C LYS A 54 6.29 13.87 10.77
N GLU A 55 6.63 13.87 9.48
CA GLU A 55 5.95 14.68 8.47
C GLU A 55 4.53 14.19 8.23
N ILE A 56 4.32 12.88 8.16
CA ILE A 56 2.99 12.26 8.03
C ILE A 56 2.08 12.71 9.18
N LYS A 57 2.56 12.62 10.43
CA LYS A 57 1.82 13.10 11.62
C LYS A 57 1.55 14.59 11.61
N LYS A 58 2.39 15.40 10.95
CA LYS A 58 2.21 16.86 10.85
C LYS A 58 1.18 17.20 9.78
N ALA A 59 1.25 16.53 8.62
CA ALA A 59 0.28 16.68 7.53
C ALA A 59 -1.11 16.19 7.93
N TYR A 60 -1.19 15.04 8.61
CA TYR A 60 -2.45 14.50 9.16
C TYR A 60 -3.14 15.51 10.07
N ARG A 61 -2.41 16.10 11.01
CA ARG A 61 -2.96 17.10 11.93
C ARG A 61 -3.45 18.36 11.21
N LYS A 62 -2.78 18.79 10.14
CA LYS A 62 -3.23 19.93 9.33
C LYS A 62 -4.51 19.60 8.56
N GLN A 63 -4.52 18.47 7.85
CA GLN A 63 -5.68 18.02 7.09
C GLN A 63 -6.89 17.77 7.98
N ALA A 64 -6.73 17.16 9.16
CA ALA A 64 -7.84 16.94 10.09
C ALA A 64 -8.46 18.25 10.62
N LEU A 65 -7.68 19.33 10.72
CA LEU A 65 -8.17 20.66 11.10
C LEU A 65 -8.82 21.42 9.93
N GLU A 66 -8.39 21.14 8.70
CA GLU A 66 -8.98 21.68 7.47
C GLU A 66 -10.32 21.00 7.18
N TRP A 67 -10.38 19.68 7.20
CA TRP A 67 -11.57 18.86 6.90
C TRP A 67 -12.42 18.57 8.15
N HIS A 68 -12.35 19.40 9.19
CA HIS A 68 -13.09 19.14 10.42
C HIS A 68 -14.60 19.44 10.22
N PRO A 69 -15.52 18.51 10.51
CA PRO A 69 -16.94 18.67 10.21
C PRO A 69 -17.58 19.88 10.90
N ASP A 70 -17.04 20.31 12.05
CA ASP A 70 -17.47 21.51 12.79
C ASP A 70 -17.32 22.85 12.02
N LYS A 71 -16.41 22.91 11.03
CA LYS A 71 -16.27 24.09 10.15
C LYS A 71 -17.08 23.99 8.87
N HIS A 72 -17.60 22.80 8.57
CA HIS A 72 -18.37 22.48 7.38
C HIS A 72 -19.85 22.22 7.70
N THR A 73 -20.30 22.55 8.92
CA THR A 73 -21.71 22.48 9.35
C THR A 73 -22.62 23.41 8.56
N ASP A 74 -22.08 24.49 8.02
CA ASP A 74 -22.80 25.50 7.24
C ASP A 74 -22.73 25.28 5.72
N GLN A 75 -22.12 24.18 5.26
CA GLN A 75 -21.98 23.85 3.84
C GLN A 75 -23.01 22.82 3.35
N ASP A 76 -23.19 22.80 2.03
CA ASP A 76 -24.10 21.92 1.31
C ASP A 76 -23.83 20.43 1.62
N ASP A 77 -24.86 19.59 1.61
CA ASP A 77 -24.75 18.15 1.92
C ASP A 77 -23.67 17.44 1.07
N ALA A 78 -23.48 17.88 -0.18
CA ALA A 78 -22.45 17.36 -1.07
C ALA A 78 -21.02 17.66 -0.59
N GLU A 79 -20.78 18.83 0.01
CA GLU A 79 -19.48 19.20 0.58
C GLU A 79 -19.21 18.43 1.86
N ARG A 80 -20.23 18.23 2.71
CA ARG A 80 -20.13 17.41 3.92
C ARG A 80 -19.74 15.97 3.60
N GLU A 81 -20.37 15.34 2.61
CA GLU A 81 -20.02 13.97 2.20
C GLU A 81 -18.58 13.88 1.66
N ALA A 82 -18.14 14.89 0.90
CA ALA A 82 -16.76 14.95 0.40
C ALA A 82 -15.73 15.14 1.53
N VAL A 83 -16.05 15.98 2.52
CA VAL A 83 -15.24 16.21 3.72
C VAL A 83 -15.13 14.92 4.54
N GLU A 84 -16.25 14.24 4.76
CA GLU A 84 -16.33 13.01 5.55
C GLU A 84 -15.57 11.86 4.86
N LYS A 85 -15.73 11.71 3.53
CA LYS A 85 -14.94 10.73 2.76
C LYS A 85 -13.45 10.99 2.86
N ARG A 86 -13.00 12.24 2.67
CA ARG A 86 -11.58 12.58 2.76
C ARG A 86 -11.03 12.35 4.17
N PHE A 87 -11.79 12.75 5.19
CA PHE A 87 -11.42 12.52 6.58
C PHE A 87 -11.30 11.03 6.90
N HIS A 88 -12.21 10.20 6.39
CA HIS A 88 -12.18 8.75 6.54
C HIS A 88 -10.95 8.12 5.85
N ASP A 89 -10.67 8.48 4.60
CA ASP A 89 -9.50 7.99 3.85
C ASP A 89 -8.19 8.36 4.56
N ILE A 90 -8.10 9.58 5.09
CA ILE A 90 -6.94 10.06 5.86
C ILE A 90 -6.79 9.30 7.20
N ALA A 91 -7.90 9.01 7.87
CA ALA A 91 -7.91 8.25 9.12
C ALA A 91 -7.52 6.79 8.90
N GLU A 92 -8.15 6.11 7.95
CA GLU A 92 -7.84 4.72 7.58
C GLU A 92 -6.38 4.58 7.19
N ALA A 93 -5.88 5.50 6.36
CA ALA A 93 -4.52 5.42 5.88
C ALA A 93 -3.47 5.74 6.98
N TYR A 94 -3.81 6.58 7.98
CA TYR A 94 -2.98 6.75 9.19
C TYR A 94 -3.06 5.55 10.14
N GLU A 95 -4.19 4.85 10.16
CA GLU A 95 -4.44 3.63 10.96
C GLU A 95 -3.80 2.37 10.37
N ILE A 96 -3.17 2.46 9.20
CA ILE A 96 -2.27 1.43 8.67
C ILE A 96 -0.78 1.77 8.98
N PRO A 97 -0.31 1.81 10.25
CA PRO A 97 1.08 1.52 10.52
C PRO A 97 1.22 -0.01 10.61
N SER A 98 1.55 -0.66 9.49
CA SER A 98 1.89 -2.08 9.52
C SER A 98 3.25 -2.26 10.19
N ASN A 99 3.27 -3.03 11.27
CA ASN A 99 4.45 -3.83 11.63
C ASN A 99 4.76 -4.85 10.53
#